data_AF-A0A7K2WTM5-F1
#
_entry.id   AF-A0A7K2WTM5-F1
#
_cell.length_a   1.000
_cell.length_b   1.000
_cell.length_c   1.000
_cell.angle_alpha   90.00
_cell.angle_beta   90.00
_cell.angle_gamma   90.00
#
_symmetry.space_group_name_H-M   'P 1'
#
loop_
_entity.id
_entity.type
_entity.pdbx_description
1 polymer ?
#
loop_
_entity_poly.entity_id
_entity_poly.type
_entity_poly.pdbx_seq_one_letter_code
_entity_poly.pdbx_strand_id
1 'polypeptide(L)'
;MRSGAGAGFVAVIDDVVVRRTHLDFYRRTLRTHPFHLVVLAPGPAAAWQRNQTRAKTLTTDWSPLDEAMRTELAGQGTWIDNAAQTVEETAEAVLDAVGG
;
A
#
# COMPACT_ATOMS: atom_id res chain seq x y z
N MET A 1 3.60 21.13 0.80
CA MET A 1 3.49 20.15 1.90
C MET A 1 4.88 19.56 2.11
N ARG A 2 5.53 19.81 3.25
CA ARG A 2 6.85 19.25 3.57
C ARG A 2 6.61 17.93 4.30
N SER A 3 6.85 16.79 3.66
CA SER A 3 6.93 15.52 4.41
C SER A 3 8.16 15.61 5.33
N GLY A 4 8.06 15.10 6.56
CA GLY A 4 9.09 15.21 7.61
C GLY A 4 10.39 14.44 7.35
N ALA A 5 10.80 14.32 6.09
CA ALA A 5 11.78 13.35 5.62
C ALA A 5 13.22 13.66 6.10
N GLY A 6 13.52 14.88 6.56
CA GLY A 6 14.87 15.29 6.97
C GLY A 6 15.23 15.13 8.46
N ALA A 7 14.36 14.58 9.31
CA ALA A 7 14.53 14.62 10.78
C ALA A 7 14.92 13.28 11.44
N GLY A 8 15.37 12.27 10.67
CA GLY A 8 15.71 10.95 11.21
C GLY A 8 14.50 10.02 11.43
N PHE A 9 13.36 10.35 10.82
CA PHE A 9 12.14 9.54 10.84
C PHE A 9 11.83 8.97 9.46
N VAL A 10 11.31 7.76 9.41
CA VAL A 10 10.74 7.17 8.18
C VAL A 10 9.32 7.69 8.00
N ALA A 11 9.06 8.39 6.90
CA ALA A 11 7.72 8.85 6.57
C ALA A 11 6.95 7.74 5.82
N VAL A 12 5.79 7.36 6.36
CA VAL A 12 4.87 6.40 5.73
C VAL A 12 3.65 7.15 5.19
N ILE A 13 3.26 6.83 3.96
CA ILE A 13 2.01 7.31 3.34
C ILE A 13 1.15 6.08 3.09
N ASP A 14 -0.03 6.04 3.69
CA ASP A 14 -1.07 5.04 3.45
C ASP A 14 -2.12 5.65 2.52
N ASP A 15 -2.17 5.19 1.27
CA ASP A 15 -3.08 5.69 0.25
C ASP A 15 -3.45 4.61 -0.79
N VAL A 16 -4.59 4.79 -1.45
CA VAL A 16 -5.06 3.93 -2.54
C VAL A 16 -4.50 4.44 -3.86
N VAL A 17 -3.32 3.92 -4.22
CA VAL A 17 -2.65 4.24 -5.49
C VAL A 17 -3.02 3.18 -6.54
N VAL A 18 -3.82 3.58 -7.53
CA VAL A 18 -4.33 2.66 -8.58
C VAL A 18 -3.62 2.81 -9.91
N ARG A 19 -3.24 4.04 -10.27
CA ARG A 19 -2.72 4.38 -11.61
C ARG A 19 -1.23 4.66 -11.58
N ARG A 20 -0.54 4.31 -12.67
CA ARG A 20 0.89 4.56 -12.82
C ARG A 20 1.23 6.05 -12.72
N THR A 21 0.38 6.91 -13.28
CA THR A 21 0.55 8.37 -13.23
C THR A 21 0.56 8.93 -11.80
N HIS A 22 -0.20 8.32 -10.88
CA HIS A 22 -0.24 8.73 -9.47
C HIS A 22 1.04 8.29 -8.74
N LEU A 23 1.51 7.06 -8.99
CA LEU A 23 2.80 6.60 -8.48
C LEU A 23 3.96 7.50 -8.97
N ASP A 24 3.95 7.88 -10.25
CA ASP A 24 4.99 8.75 -10.80
C ASP A 24 4.93 10.16 -10.19
N PHE A 25 3.75 10.64 -9.79
CA PHE A 25 3.62 11.88 -9.02
C PHE A 25 4.34 11.79 -7.67
N TYR A 26 4.15 10.71 -6.91
CA TYR A 26 4.88 10.50 -5.64
C TYR A 26 6.39 10.45 -5.84
N ARG A 27 6.86 9.67 -6.82
CA ARG A 27 8.30 9.55 -7.13
C ARG A 27 8.95 10.89 -7.48
N ARG A 28 8.23 11.76 -8.21
CA ARG A 28 8.73 13.11 -8.53
C ARG A 28 8.73 14.04 -7.32
N THR A 29 7.75 13.89 -6.42
CA THR A 29 7.55 14.81 -5.30
C THR A 29 8.42 14.46 -4.08
N LEU A 30 8.67 13.17 -3.84
CA LEU A 30 9.35 12.66 -2.65
C LEU A 30 10.85 12.38 -2.86
N ARG A 31 11.52 13.22 -3.67
CA ARG A 31 12.88 13.00 -4.17
C ARG A 31 14.00 12.95 -3.13
N THR A 32 13.73 13.19 -1.85
CA THR A 32 14.78 13.41 -0.84
C THR A 32 15.28 12.13 -0.15
N HIS A 33 14.60 10.97 -0.29
CA HIS A 33 14.97 9.72 0.38
C HIS A 33 14.69 8.49 -0.50
N PRO A 34 15.27 7.31 -0.19
CA PRO A 34 14.85 6.06 -0.83
C PRO A 34 13.33 5.91 -0.76
N PHE A 35 12.70 5.80 -1.93
CA PHE A 35 11.26 5.66 -2.08
C PHE A 35 10.95 4.17 -2.24
N HIS A 36 10.23 3.60 -1.27
CA HIS A 36 9.75 2.23 -1.32
C HIS A 36 8.25 2.23 -1.60
N LEU A 37 7.82 1.45 -2.58
CA LEU A 37 6.41 1.13 -2.78
C LEU A 37 6.16 -0.26 -2.20
N VAL A 38 5.25 -0.35 -1.25
CA VAL A 38 4.74 -1.62 -0.73
C VAL A 38 3.23 -1.67 -1.00
N VAL A 39 2.77 -2.73 -1.63
CA VAL A 39 1.37 -2.97 -1.96
C VAL A 39 0.87 -4.14 -1.14
N LEU A 40 -0.09 -3.89 -0.24
CA LEU A 40 -0.81 -4.96 0.45
C LEU A 40 -1.90 -5.49 -0.48
N ALA A 41 -1.75 -6.73 -0.91
CA ALA A 41 -2.57 -7.36 -1.94
C ALA A 41 -3.23 -8.66 -1.45
N PRO A 42 -4.12 -8.61 -0.43
CA PRO A 42 -4.77 -9.79 0.13
C PRO A 42 -5.83 -10.41 -0.81
N GLY A 43 -6.04 -9.80 -1.98
CA GLY A 43 -7.15 -10.12 -2.88
C GLY A 43 -8.50 -9.55 -2.43
N PRO A 44 -9.46 -9.43 -3.36
CA PRO A 44 -10.74 -8.75 -3.12
C PRO A 44 -11.61 -9.46 -2.09
N ALA A 45 -11.58 -10.80 -2.02
CA ALA A 45 -12.41 -11.57 -1.09
C ALA A 45 -11.99 -11.33 0.38
N ALA A 46 -10.69 -11.39 0.68
CA ALA A 46 -10.19 -11.14 2.03
C ALA A 46 -10.36 -9.66 2.42
N ALA A 47 -10.14 -8.73 1.49
CA ALA A 47 -10.40 -7.31 1.72
C ALA A 47 -11.89 -7.05 2.04
N TRP A 48 -12.80 -7.67 1.30
CA TRP A 48 -14.23 -7.59 1.55
C TRP A 48 -14.59 -8.15 2.92
N GLN A 49 -14.11 -9.35 3.26
CA GLN A 49 -14.35 -9.94 4.58
C GLN A 49 -13.90 -9.02 5.72
N ARG A 50 -12.70 -8.43 5.62
CA ARG A 50 -12.18 -7.45 6.60
C ARG A 50 -13.05 -6.20 6.69
N ASN A 51 -13.58 -5.72 5.57
CA ASN A 51 -14.49 -4.58 5.55
C ASN A 51 -15.80 -4.90 6.30
N GLN A 52 -16.32 -6.13 6.14
CA GLN A 52 -17.56 -6.55 6.82
C GLN A 52 -17.39 -6.70 8.34
N THR A 53 -16.17 -6.94 8.85
CA THR A 53 -15.90 -7.05 10.29
C THR A 53 -15.50 -5.72 10.95
N ARG A 54 -15.33 -4.64 10.18
CA ARG A 54 -15.05 -3.31 10.73
C ARG A 54 -16.27 -2.73 11.44
N ALA A 55 -16.01 -1.94 12.48
CA ALA A 55 -17.03 -1.15 13.16
C ALA A 55 -17.75 -0.15 12.22
N LYS A 56 -17.07 0.28 11.14
CA LYS A 56 -17.64 1.07 10.05
C LYS A 56 -17.43 0.33 8.75
N THR A 57 -18.52 -0.25 8.24
CA THR A 57 -18.54 -0.97 6.96
C THR A 57 -18.66 0.02 5.82
N LEU A 58 -17.81 -0.14 4.80
CA LEU A 58 -17.96 0.54 3.52
C LEU A 58 -18.90 -0.29 2.63
N THR A 59 -19.86 0.35 1.96
CA THR A 59 -20.86 -0.37 1.14
C THR A 59 -20.48 -0.46 -0.33
N THR A 60 -19.48 0.31 -0.76
CA THR A 60 -19.01 0.32 -2.15
C THR A 60 -18.22 -0.94 -2.46
N ASP A 61 -18.49 -1.55 -3.61
CA ASP A 61 -17.66 -2.60 -4.17
C ASP A 61 -16.37 -2.00 -4.74
N TRP A 62 -15.25 -2.35 -4.10
CA TRP A 62 -13.90 -1.96 -4.51
C TRP A 62 -13.12 -3.08 -5.19
N SER A 63 -13.74 -4.24 -5.43
CA SER A 63 -13.08 -5.38 -6.08
C SER A 63 -12.43 -5.04 -7.44
N PRO A 64 -12.96 -4.13 -8.28
CA PRO A 64 -12.30 -3.75 -9.54
C PRO A 64 -10.94 -3.07 -9.35
N LEU A 65 -10.64 -2.56 -8.15
CA LEU A 65 -9.34 -1.93 -7.88
C LEU A 65 -8.19 -2.94 -7.90
N ASP A 66 -8.40 -4.20 -7.49
CA ASP A 66 -7.34 -5.22 -7.51
C ASP A 66 -6.84 -5.46 -8.95
N GLU A 67 -7.76 -5.66 -9.90
CA GLU A 67 -7.41 -5.83 -11.31
C GLU A 67 -6.76 -4.58 -11.91
N ALA A 68 -7.31 -3.39 -11.61
CA ALA A 68 -6.76 -2.13 -12.09
C ALA A 68 -5.32 -1.91 -11.58
N MET A 69 -5.08 -2.16 -10.28
CA MET A 69 -3.75 -2.06 -9.68
C MET A 69 -2.78 -3.08 -10.28
N ARG A 70 -3.20 -4.33 -10.49
CA ARG A 70 -2.34 -5.35 -11.13
C ARG A 70 -1.99 -4.96 -12.56
N THR A 71 -2.94 -4.42 -13.31
CA THR A 71 -2.71 -3.97 -14.68
C THR A 71 -1.73 -2.80 -14.75
N GLU A 72 -1.89 -1.81 -13.86
CA GLU A 72 -1.12 -0.56 -13.90
C GLU A 72 0.23 -0.64 -13.19
N LEU A 73 0.32 -1.44 -12.13
CA LEU A 73 1.41 -1.40 -11.15
C LEU A 73 2.15 -2.74 -11.01
N ALA A 74 1.82 -3.77 -11.81
CA ALA A 74 2.60 -5.01 -11.82
C ALA A 74 4.10 -4.73 -12.03
N GLY A 75 4.93 -5.45 -11.28
CA GLY A 75 6.38 -5.28 -11.28
C GLY A 75 6.88 -3.98 -10.65
N GLN A 76 6.01 -3.20 -10.00
CA GLN A 76 6.41 -2.04 -9.19
C GLN A 76 6.40 -2.37 -7.72
N GLY A 77 7.48 -2.00 -7.01
CA GLY A 77 7.55 -2.16 -5.56
C GLY A 77 7.49 -3.63 -5.11
N THR A 78 7.20 -3.80 -3.83
CA THR A 78 7.00 -5.11 -3.20
C THR A 78 5.51 -5.34 -3.01
N TRP A 79 5.01 -6.46 -3.53
CA TRP A 79 3.62 -6.89 -3.34
C TRP A 79 3.57 -7.97 -2.25
N ILE A 80 2.78 -7.73 -1.22
CA ILE A 80 2.63 -8.64 -0.09
C ILE A 80 1.21 -9.19 -0.14
N ASP A 81 1.05 -10.49 -0.38
CA ASP A 81 -0.20 -11.16 -0.10
C ASP A 81 -0.32 -11.32 1.43
N ASN A 82 -1.04 -10.40 2.04
CA ASN A 82 -1.25 -10.40 3.47
C ASN A 82 -2.60 -10.99 3.87
N ALA A 83 -3.28 -11.78 3.01
CA ALA A 83 -4.64 -12.28 3.28
C ALA A 83 -4.76 -13.05 4.60
N ALA A 84 -3.76 -13.89 4.88
CA ALA A 84 -3.69 -14.74 6.08
C ALA A 84 -2.87 -14.12 7.23
N GLN A 85 -2.29 -12.93 7.03
CA GLN A 85 -1.45 -12.29 8.04
C GLN A 85 -2.30 -11.56 9.09
N THR A 86 -1.82 -11.63 10.33
CA THR A 86 -2.15 -10.70 11.41
C THR A 86 -1.61 -9.29 11.12
N VAL A 87 -1.99 -8.32 11.95
CA VAL A 87 -1.49 -6.94 11.82
C VAL A 87 0.01 -6.89 12.06
N GLU A 88 0.48 -7.60 13.08
CA GLU A 88 1.88 -7.67 13.49
C GLU A 88 2.74 -8.30 12.39
N GLU A 89 2.31 -9.44 11.83
CA GLU A 89 2.99 -10.08 10.70
C GLU A 89 3.01 -9.20 9.44
N THR A 90 1.91 -8.47 9.18
CA THR A 90 1.87 -7.52 8.07
C THR A 90 2.88 -6.39 8.29
N ALA A 91 2.98 -5.86 9.51
CA ALA A 91 3.91 -4.78 9.84
C ALA A 91 5.36 -5.24 9.71
N GLU A 92 5.70 -6.43 10.18
CA GLU A 92 7.03 -7.02 10.02
C GLU A 92 7.38 -7.22 8.54
N ALA A 93 6.47 -7.78 7.74
CA ALA A 93 6.67 -7.94 6.30
C ALA A 93 6.88 -6.61 5.56
N VAL A 94 6.22 -5.53 6.00
CA VAL A 94 6.44 -4.17 5.46
C VAL A 94 7.83 -3.66 5.82
N LEU A 95 8.29 -3.85 7.06
CA LEU A 95 9.63 -3.44 7.50
C LEU A 95 10.73 -4.20 6.74
N ASP A 96 10.56 -5.51 6.57
CA ASP A 96 11.47 -6.34 5.77
C ASP A 96 11.53 -5.88 4.31
N ALA A 97 10.39 -5.51 3.72
CA ALA A 97 10.31 -5.03 2.34
C ALA A 97 11.05 -3.70 2.11
N VAL A 98 11.30 -2.91 3.16
CA VAL A 98 11.99 -1.62 3.06
C VAL A 98 13.42 -1.63 3.63
N GLY A 99 13.90 -2.78 4.10
CA GLY A 99 15.32 -3.00 4.41
C GLY A 99 15.72 -3.04 5.88
N GLY A 100 14.77 -3.13 6.82
CA GLY A 100 15.03 -3.26 8.26
C GLY A 100 15.52 -2.00 8.96
#